data_AF-A0A2E7W5Q9-F1
#
_entry.id   AF-A0A2E7W5Q9-F1
#
_cell.length_a   1.000
_cell.length_b   1.000
_cell.length_c   1.000
_cell.angle_alpha   90.00
_cell.angle_beta   90.00
_cell.angle_gamma   90.00
#
_symmetry.space_group_name_H-M   'P 1'
#
loop_
_entity.id
_entity.type
_entity.pdbx_description
1 polymer ?
#
loop_
_entity_poly.entity_id
_entity_poly.type
_entity_poly.pdbx_seq_one_letter_code
_entity_poly.pdbx_strand_id
1 'polypeptide(L)' 'MATTIKPKRKFTSGAPALSDLERGELAVNTADQKIYMRNEAGGATPANDQVVTVAGFSAVGASIDDAIVMAIALG' A
#
# COMPACT_ATOMS: atom_id res chain seq x y z
N MET A 1 -24.74 -1.05 -15.14
CA MET A 1 -23.98 0.19 -14.89
C MET A 1 -22.81 -0.15 -13.97
N ALA A 2 -21.60 0.30 -14.27
CA ALA A 2 -20.44 0.07 -13.42
C ALA A 2 -20.31 1.22 -12.39
N THR A 3 -20.05 0.88 -11.13
CA THR A 3 -19.72 1.86 -10.11
C THR A 3 -18.32 2.41 -10.38
N THR A 4 -18.20 3.72 -10.60
CA THR A 4 -16.90 4.37 -10.80
C THR A 4 -16.40 4.93 -9.47
N ILE A 5 -15.33 4.33 -8.93
CA ILE A 5 -14.64 4.83 -7.73
C ILE A 5 -13.42 5.64 -8.18
N LYS A 6 -13.25 6.85 -7.66
CA LYS A 6 -12.09 7.71 -7.93
C LYS A 6 -11.30 7.96 -6.64
N PRO A 7 -10.31 7.10 -6.32
CA PRO A 7 -9.43 7.31 -5.16
C PRO A 7 -8.55 8.55 -5.36
N LYS A 8 -7.95 9.05 -4.27
CA LYS A 8 -6.89 10.06 -4.36
C LYS A 8 -5.70 9.52 -5.14
N ARG A 9 -5.06 10.36 -5.95
CA ARG A 9 -4.00 9.92 -6.88
C ARG A 9 -2.71 10.66 -6.63
N LYS A 10 -1.61 9.90 -6.59
CA LYS A 10 -0.24 10.41 -6.54
C LYS A 10 0.50 9.95 -7.79
N PHE A 11 1.21 10.89 -8.40
CA PHE A 11 1.95 10.67 -9.66
C PHE A 11 3.46 10.63 -9.47
N THR A 12 3.94 10.86 -8.25
CA THR A 12 5.36 10.79 -7.88
C THR A 12 5.61 9.52 -7.06
N SER A 13 6.82 8.95 -7.12
CA SER A 13 7.19 7.76 -6.36
C SER A 13 7.12 7.97 -4.84
N GLY A 14 6.91 6.90 -4.09
CA GLY A 14 6.80 6.88 -2.64
C GLY A 14 5.35 6.87 -2.13
N ALA A 15 5.15 6.41 -0.89
CA ALA A 15 3.85 6.38 -0.24
C ALA A 15 3.28 7.80 -0.04
N PRO A 16 1.93 7.97 -0.02
CA PRO A 16 1.29 9.18 0.47
C PRO A 16 1.63 9.46 1.95
N ALA A 17 1.61 10.72 2.35
CA ALA A 17 1.74 11.09 3.76
C ALA A 17 0.44 10.85 4.52
N LEU A 18 0.52 10.76 5.85
CA LEU A 18 -0.67 10.64 6.70
C LEU A 18 -1.63 11.83 6.54
N SER A 19 -1.11 13.03 6.29
CA SER A 19 -1.93 14.23 6.04
C SER A 19 -2.70 14.20 4.72
N ASP A 20 -2.28 13.37 3.76
CA ASP A 20 -2.89 13.33 2.42
C ASP A 20 -4.18 12.49 2.40
N LEU A 21 -4.36 11.66 3.42
CA LEU A 21 -5.44 10.67 3.53
C LEU A 21 -6.19 10.84 4.84
N GLU A 22 -7.51 10.85 4.78
CA GLU A 22 -8.35 10.61 5.95
C GLU A 22 -8.42 9.11 6.23
N ARG A 23 -8.84 8.76 7.45
CA ARG A 23 -8.95 7.36 7.85
C ARG A 23 -9.98 6.65 6.98
N GLY A 24 -9.65 5.45 6.52
CA GLY A 24 -10.49 4.68 5.60
C GLY A 24 -10.41 5.13 4.14
N GLU A 25 -9.73 6.24 3.81
CA GLU A 25 -9.56 6.65 2.42
C GLU A 25 -8.55 5.77 1.70
N LEU A 26 -8.82 5.57 0.40
CA LEU A 26 -7.92 4.90 -0.52
C LEU A 26 -7.17 5.92 -1.38
N ALA A 27 -5.87 5.69 -1.53
CA ALA A 27 -5.03 6.36 -2.50
C ALA A 27 -4.43 5.36 -3.49
N VAL A 28 -4.22 5.82 -4.72
CA VAL A 28 -3.49 5.08 -5.75
C VAL A 28 -2.26 5.88 -6.14
N ASN A 29 -1.09 5.26 -6.03
CA ASN A 29 0.13 5.76 -6.64
C ASN A 29 0.30 5.09 -8.01
N THR A 30 0.19 5.88 -9.08
CA THR A 30 0.32 5.37 -10.44
C THR A 30 1.77 5.24 -10.90
N ALA A 31 2.73 5.91 -10.25
CA ALA A 31 4.15 5.77 -10.53
C ALA A 31 4.68 4.44 -10.00
N ASP A 32 4.31 4.09 -8.77
CA ASP A 32 4.73 2.83 -8.13
C ASP A 32 3.77 1.67 -8.40
N GLN A 33 2.62 1.93 -9.01
CA GLN A 33 1.54 0.97 -9.24
C GLN A 33 1.07 0.29 -7.94
N LYS A 34 0.85 1.11 -6.90
CA LYS A 34 0.45 0.66 -5.54
C LYS A 34 -0.83 1.34 -5.06
N ILE A 35 -1.60 0.61 -4.28
CA ILE A 35 -2.80 1.07 -3.58
C ILE A 35 -2.47 1.19 -2.09
N TYR A 36 -2.81 2.33 -1.51
CA TYR A 36 -2.59 2.66 -0.12
C TYR A 36 -3.90 2.96 0.60
N MET A 37 -3.91 2.72 1.91
CA MET A 37 -5.00 3.08 2.80
C MET A 37 -4.44 3.68 4.09
N ARG A 38 -5.11 4.66 4.66
CA ARG A 38 -4.81 5.06 6.04
C ARG A 38 -5.54 4.12 7.00
N ASN A 39 -4.77 3.24 7.62
CA ASN A 39 -5.25 2.27 8.60
C ASN A 39 -5.39 2.91 9.99
N GLU A 40 -6.49 2.62 10.66
CA GLU A 40 -6.78 3.04 12.04
C GLU A 40 -6.19 2.03 13.04
N ALA A 41 -4.86 1.89 13.10
CA ALA A 41 -4.23 0.85 13.91
C ALA A 41 -4.51 0.96 15.43
N GLY A 42 -5.11 2.08 15.90
CA GLY A 42 -5.53 2.31 17.28
C GLY A 42 -7.03 2.57 17.50
N GLY A 43 -7.88 2.30 16.49
CA GLY A 43 -9.32 2.60 16.58
C GLY A 43 -9.61 4.11 16.56
N ALA A 44 -10.42 4.61 17.49
CA ALA A 44 -10.92 5.99 17.46
C ALA A 44 -9.83 7.07 17.61
N THR A 45 -8.63 6.75 18.11
CA THR A 45 -7.56 7.73 18.39
C THR A 45 -6.51 7.76 17.27
N PRO A 46 -6.21 8.93 16.67
CA PRO A 46 -5.38 9.02 15.45
C PRO A 46 -3.89 8.84 15.69
N ALA A 47 -3.46 8.67 16.95
CA ALA A 47 -2.05 8.65 17.34
C ALA A 47 -1.24 7.51 16.71
N ASN A 48 -1.92 6.41 16.31
CA ASN A 48 -1.30 5.22 15.76
C ASN A 48 -1.63 5.01 14.28
N ASP A 49 -2.24 5.99 13.61
CA ASP A 49 -2.62 5.83 12.20
C ASP A 49 -1.38 5.63 11.34
N GLN A 50 -1.48 4.74 10.35
CA GLN A 50 -0.40 4.46 9.42
C GLN A 50 -0.94 4.35 7.99
N VAL A 51 -0.14 4.82 7.03
CA VAL A 51 -0.42 4.56 5.61
C VAL A 51 0.12 3.17 5.29
N VAL A 52 -0.78 2.22 5.02
CA VAL A 52 -0.45 0.85 4.69
C VAL A 52 -0.56 0.61 3.18
N THR A 53 0.27 -0.28 2.65
CA THR A 53 0.13 -0.75 1.27
C THR A 53 -0.87 -1.90 1.26
N VAL A 54 -1.99 -1.72 0.55
CA VAL A 54 -3.06 -2.73 0.46
C VAL A 54 -2.84 -3.67 -0.72
N ALA A 55 -2.34 -3.13 -1.82
CA ALA A 55 -1.99 -3.90 -3.02
C ALA A 55 -0.88 -3.19 -3.77
N GLY A 56 -0.09 -3.93 -4.54
CA GLY A 56 1.02 -3.33 -5.26
C GLY A 56 1.66 -4.26 -6.28
N PHE A 57 2.18 -3.67 -7.35
CA PHE A 57 3.14 -4.33 -8.22
C PHE A 57 4.51 -4.40 -7.52
N SER A 58 5.06 -5.61 -7.37
CA SER A 58 6.45 -5.81 -6.95
C SER A 58 7.27 -6.18 -8.18
N ALA A 59 8.01 -5.21 -8.72
CA ALA A 59 8.92 -5.43 -9.84
C ALA A 59 10.10 -6.35 -9.46
N VAL A 60 10.39 -6.48 -8.16
CA VAL A 60 11.34 -7.48 -7.67
C VAL A 60 10.58 -8.80 -7.57
N GLY A 61 10.66 -9.57 -8.65
CA GLY A 61 10.14 -10.94 -8.79
C GLY A 61 10.91 -11.96 -7.95
N ALA A 62 11.18 -11.64 -6.70
CA ALA A 62 11.26 -12.62 -5.65
C ALA A 62 10.06 -12.35 -4.77
N SER A 63 8.96 -13.04 -5.04
CA SER A 63 7.94 -13.15 -4.01
C SER A 63 8.62 -13.69 -2.75
N ILE A 64 8.09 -13.39 -1.55
CA ILE A 64 8.67 -13.95 -0.30
C ILE A 64 8.83 -15.48 -0.42
N ASP A 65 7.95 -16.12 -1.20
CA ASP A 65 8.03 -17.52 -1.59
C ASP A 65 9.36 -17.88 -2.28
N ASP A 66 9.80 -17.16 -3.32
CA ASP A 66 11.05 -17.43 -4.03
C ASP A 66 12.30 -17.21 -3.16
N ALA A 67 12.27 -16.18 -2.31
CA ALA A 67 13.37 -15.87 -1.40
C ALA A 67 13.49 -16.94 -0.28
N ILE A 68 12.37 -17.44 0.24
CA ILE A 68 12.34 -18.55 1.20
C ILE A 68 12.80 -19.85 0.54
N VAL A 69 12.35 -20.14 -0.67
CA VAL A 69 12.78 -21.35 -1.42
C VAL A 69 14.30 -21.32 -1.68
N MET A 70 14.87 -20.17 -2.04
CA MET A 70 16.33 -20.05 -2.22
C MET A 70 17.10 -20.17 -0.89
N ALA A 71 16.57 -19.64 0.22
CA ALA A 71 17.20 -19.80 1.54
C ALA A 71 17.19 -21.27 2.00
N ILE A 72 16.08 -21.99 1.82
CA ILE A 72 15.98 -23.43 2.13
C ILE A 72 16.89 -24.26 1.23
N ALA A 73 17.00 -23.90 -0.06
CA ALA A 73 17.83 -24.62 -1.02
C ALA A 73 19.34 -24.47 -0.78
N LEU A 74 19.77 -23.40 -0.09
CA LEU A 74 21.17 -23.10 0.20
C LEU A 74 21.62 -23.54 1.61
N GLY A 75 20.67 -23.88 2.50
CA GLY A 75 20.94 -24.44 3.84
C GLY A 75 20.53 -23.54 5.00
#